data_AF-A0A1Y2BNI6-F1
#
_entry.id   AF-A0A1Y2BNI6-F1
#
_cell.length_a   1.000
_cell.length_b   1.000
_cell.length_c   1.000
_cell.angle_alpha   90.00
_cell.angle_beta   90.00
_cell.angle_gamma   90.00
#
_symmetry.space_group_name_H-M   'P 1'
#
loop_
_entity.id
_entity.type
_entity.pdbx_description
1 polymer ?
#
loop_
_entity_poly.entity_id
_entity_poly.type
_entity_poly.pdbx_seq_one_letter_code
_entity_poly.pdbx_strand_id
1 'polypeptide(L)'
;MASLLTSVATSCATNLACCVGRQTLSCCFSMCGARNSSASRIGYAVMFVVTSFLAYAATSDWFEKYIDEWSWGYLKLKCPQGSCYGTLSVYRICLANSIFHSILAAALYNVTSSRDWRAGIQNGYWALKGTLWFALIVLCFFIPNSIVVGWSVSFATVGAIAFILVQIVLLIDFAYTISEVLLEWWESTEDRKFLVVLIGITFSSFLASLIVTGFMYAWFAPSQCHLNQFFISFNLILCILVTLLSVAPAVQDINPKSGIAQASMVVLYATYLIATSVSSEPDEPLEDGTKCNPLINNEGTRTTGIMLGALFTFISLAFTTTRAAVQSNVMGGGGGESAPLISSQPSSSRNMHLNNAVEAGAIAPSSLHDADDEMDDEADGVSYSYTFFHIIFMLASYYLAELITNWETFTLDDGNGEAQVGQGWGAVWVKVVSSWIVILLYAWTLVAPIVFPDRDW
;
A
#
# COMPACT_ATOMS: atom_id res chain seq x y z
N MET A 1 16.08 3.49 44.14
CA MET A 1 16.10 2.84 42.81
C MET A 1 15.47 1.44 42.82
N ALA A 2 15.72 0.58 43.82
CA ALA A 2 15.09 -0.74 43.89
C ALA A 2 13.56 -0.72 44.02
N SER A 3 12.99 0.24 44.77
CA SER A 3 11.54 0.38 44.98
C SER A 3 10.75 0.84 43.74
N LEU A 4 11.36 1.67 42.89
CA LEU A 4 10.78 2.15 41.63
C LEU A 4 10.79 1.06 40.55
N LEU A 5 11.85 0.25 40.50
CA LEU A 5 11.94 -0.88 39.59
C LEU A 5 10.93 -1.98 39.96
N THR A 6 10.71 -2.22 41.26
CA THR A 6 9.65 -3.14 41.70
C THR A 6 8.25 -2.59 41.43
N SER A 7 7.98 -1.29 41.59
CA SER A 7 6.65 -0.75 41.29
C SER A 7 6.32 -0.77 39.79
N VAL A 8 7.32 -0.55 38.92
CA VAL A 8 7.16 -0.64 37.46
C VAL A 8 7.01 -2.10 37.03
N ALA A 9 7.81 -3.03 37.57
CA ALA A 9 7.69 -4.45 37.26
C ALA A 9 6.37 -5.06 37.75
N THR A 10 5.89 -4.65 38.94
CA THR A 10 4.61 -5.13 39.48
C THR A 10 3.44 -4.53 38.71
N SER A 11 3.52 -3.27 38.28
CA SER A 11 2.51 -2.64 37.42
C SER A 11 2.47 -3.24 36.01
N CYS A 12 3.62 -3.69 35.49
CA CYS A 12 3.68 -4.40 34.21
C CYS A 12 3.10 -5.83 34.32
N ALA A 13 3.38 -6.54 35.43
CA ALA A 13 2.87 -7.88 35.67
C ALA A 13 1.35 -7.89 35.95
N THR A 14 0.80 -6.90 36.66
CA THR A 14 -0.64 -6.79 36.89
C THR A 14 -1.41 -6.33 35.64
N ASN A 15 -0.78 -5.54 34.76
CA ASN A 15 -1.39 -5.17 33.47
C ASN A 15 -1.33 -6.30 32.43
N LEU A 16 -0.29 -7.15 32.44
CA LEU A 16 -0.28 -8.35 31.59
C LEU A 16 -1.37 -9.36 32.00
N ALA A 17 -1.64 -9.52 33.30
CA ALA A 17 -2.68 -10.43 33.78
C ALA A 17 -4.12 -9.91 33.51
N CYS A 18 -4.32 -8.59 33.47
CA CYS A 18 -5.61 -7.98 33.15
C CYS A 18 -5.89 -7.91 31.63
N CYS A 19 -4.86 -7.79 30.79
CA CYS A 19 -5.01 -7.68 29.33
C CYS A 19 -5.19 -9.02 28.59
N VAL A 20 -5.07 -10.16 29.27
CA VAL A 20 -5.34 -11.50 28.71
C VAL A 20 -6.82 -11.88 28.87
N GLY A 21 -7.58 -11.12 29.66
CA GLY A 21 -9.03 -11.27 29.82
C GLY A 21 -9.80 -10.73 28.61
N ARG A 22 -10.75 -11.51 28.11
CA ARG A 22 -11.54 -11.24 26.89
C ARG A 22 -12.50 -10.05 26.99
N GLN A 23 -12.57 -9.35 28.12
CA GLN A 23 -13.44 -8.21 28.35
C GLN A 23 -12.86 -7.34 29.47
N THR A 24 -12.78 -6.03 29.17
CA THR A 24 -12.70 -4.84 30.04
C THR A 24 -11.45 -3.98 29.80
N LEU A 25 -11.55 -3.03 28.86
CA LEU A 25 -10.86 -1.73 28.90
C LEU A 25 -11.49 -0.78 27.86
N SER A 26 -12.45 0.02 28.33
CA SER A 26 -13.32 0.91 27.56
C SER A 26 -12.75 2.32 27.31
N CYS A 27 -11.44 2.59 27.48
CA CYS A 27 -11.02 3.99 27.70
C CYS A 27 -9.94 4.61 26.80
N CYS A 28 -9.37 3.96 25.78
CA CYS A 28 -8.48 4.71 24.86
C CYS A 28 -8.65 4.46 23.35
N PHE A 29 -9.24 3.36 22.90
CA PHE A 29 -9.59 3.18 21.50
C PHE A 29 -10.86 2.31 21.42
N SER A 30 -11.92 2.79 20.78
CA SER A 30 -13.20 2.07 20.60
C SER A 30 -13.09 0.90 19.61
N MET A 31 -11.94 0.24 19.52
CA MET A 31 -11.68 -0.95 18.70
C MET A 31 -11.62 -2.24 19.54
N CYS A 32 -11.88 -2.17 20.85
CA CYS A 32 -11.91 -3.34 21.71
C CYS A 32 -13.33 -3.93 21.75
N GLY A 33 -13.58 -4.97 20.97
CA GLY A 33 -14.73 -5.86 21.13
C GLY A 33 -15.47 -6.21 19.84
N ALA A 34 -15.32 -5.43 18.77
CA ALA A 34 -15.96 -5.76 17.50
C ALA A 34 -15.18 -6.86 16.77
N ARG A 35 -15.81 -8.01 16.55
CA ARG A 35 -15.36 -9.07 15.63
C ARG A 35 -15.46 -8.65 14.15
N ASN A 36 -15.65 -7.36 13.88
CA ASN A 36 -15.79 -6.82 12.54
C ASN A 36 -14.46 -6.86 11.79
N SER A 37 -14.42 -7.64 10.71
CA SER A 37 -13.31 -7.72 9.75
C SER A 37 -12.87 -6.35 9.21
N SER A 38 -13.81 -5.41 9.09
CA SER A 38 -13.53 -4.05 8.64
C SER A 38 -12.73 -3.22 9.66
N ALA A 39 -12.99 -3.41 10.96
CA ALA A 39 -12.25 -2.68 12.00
C ALA A 39 -10.80 -3.13 12.06
N SER A 40 -10.55 -4.45 11.96
CA SER A 40 -9.19 -4.98 12.03
C SER A 40 -8.32 -4.52 10.86
N ARG A 41 -8.85 -4.49 9.64
CA ARG A 41 -8.18 -3.94 8.45
C ARG A 41 -7.77 -2.47 8.62
N ILE A 42 -8.66 -1.64 9.16
CA ILE A 42 -8.36 -0.23 9.48
C ILE A 42 -7.26 -0.12 10.54
N GLY A 43 -7.29 -0.99 11.56
CA GLY A 43 -6.27 -1.01 12.61
C GLY A 43 -4.85 -1.23 12.05
N TYR A 44 -4.69 -2.18 11.13
CA TYR A 44 -3.41 -2.41 10.45
C TYR A 44 -3.00 -1.25 9.54
N ALA A 45 -3.96 -0.60 8.85
CA ALA A 45 -3.69 0.61 8.07
C ALA A 45 -3.15 1.75 8.95
N VAL A 46 -3.76 1.97 10.13
CA VAL A 46 -3.28 2.96 11.10
C VAL A 46 -1.88 2.61 11.62
N MET A 47 -1.61 1.34 11.94
CA MET A 47 -0.26 0.91 12.33
C MET A 47 0.78 1.19 11.24
N PHE A 48 0.43 0.97 9.97
CA PHE A 48 1.31 1.30 8.85
C PHE A 48 1.53 2.81 8.71
N VAL A 49 0.48 3.63 8.87
CA VAL A 49 0.61 5.10 8.91
C VAL A 49 1.57 5.55 10.01
N VAL A 50 1.45 5.00 11.22
CA VAL A 50 2.37 5.30 12.32
C VAL A 50 3.79 4.85 11.97
N THR A 51 3.96 3.68 11.35
CA THR A 51 5.28 3.21 10.85
C THR A 51 5.88 4.20 9.86
N SER A 52 5.11 4.70 8.90
CA SER A 52 5.55 5.69 7.92
C SER A 52 5.98 7.00 8.57
N PHE A 53 5.23 7.48 9.57
CA PHE A 53 5.62 8.67 10.31
C PHE A 53 6.89 8.47 11.13
N LEU A 54 7.05 7.32 11.79
CA LEU A 54 8.27 6.99 12.53
C LEU A 54 9.49 6.87 11.61
N ALA A 55 9.33 6.21 10.46
CA ALA A 55 10.38 6.09 9.45
C ALA A 55 10.76 7.45 8.88
N TYR A 56 9.80 8.31 8.53
CA TYR A 56 10.08 9.66 8.05
C TYR A 56 10.72 10.54 9.14
N ALA A 57 10.24 10.46 10.38
CA ALA A 57 10.85 11.15 11.51
C ALA A 57 12.31 10.71 11.74
N ALA A 58 12.64 9.46 11.38
CA ALA A 58 13.99 8.94 11.50
C ALA A 58 14.99 9.61 10.54
N THR A 59 14.54 10.29 9.48
CA THR A 59 15.40 11.08 8.60
C THR A 59 15.70 12.49 9.12
N SER A 60 15.21 12.85 10.33
CA SER A 60 15.44 14.17 10.92
C SER A 60 16.70 14.23 11.77
N ASP A 61 17.42 15.36 11.72
CA ASP A 61 18.64 15.59 12.49
C ASP A 61 18.49 15.37 14.00
N TRP A 62 17.30 15.66 14.55
CA TRP A 62 17.01 15.45 15.96
C TRP A 62 16.98 13.95 16.31
N PHE A 63 16.35 13.14 15.46
CA PHE A 63 16.27 11.70 15.68
C PHE A 63 17.65 11.05 15.56
N GLU A 64 18.46 11.50 14.59
CA GLU A 64 19.84 11.01 14.43
C GLU A 64 20.68 11.26 15.69
N LYS A 65 20.62 12.48 16.25
CA LYS A 65 21.33 12.81 17.50
C LYS A 65 20.86 11.96 18.68
N TYR A 66 19.55 11.78 18.81
CA TYR A 66 18.98 10.95 19.87
C TYR A 66 19.45 9.50 19.79
N ILE A 67 19.47 8.91 18.58
CA ILE A 67 19.95 7.54 18.37
C ILE A 67 21.46 7.42 18.52
N ASP A 68 22.26 8.41 18.09
CA ASP A 68 23.71 8.38 18.30
C ASP A 68 24.06 8.35 19.81
N GLU A 69 23.42 9.21 20.60
CA GLU A 69 23.57 9.25 22.06
C GLU A 69 23.09 7.96 22.72
N TRP A 70 21.93 7.43 22.30
CA TRP A 70 21.36 6.23 22.90
C TRP A 70 22.11 4.94 22.52
N SER A 71 22.62 4.85 21.29
CA SER A 71 23.31 3.66 20.77
C SER A 71 24.81 3.59 21.09
N TRP A 72 25.34 4.62 21.76
CA TRP A 72 26.74 4.69 22.22
C TRP A 72 27.74 4.46 21.08
N GLY A 73 27.36 4.85 19.85
CA GLY A 73 28.17 4.68 18.65
C GLY A 73 28.22 3.27 18.05
N TYR A 74 27.44 2.30 18.55
CA TYR A 74 27.35 0.94 17.99
C TYR A 74 26.79 0.91 16.56
N LEU A 75 25.91 1.87 16.24
CA LEU A 75 25.24 1.94 14.94
C LEU A 75 26.02 2.72 13.87
N LYS A 76 27.25 3.18 14.16
CA LYS A 76 28.05 4.01 13.24
C LYS A 76 28.40 3.27 11.95
N LEU A 77 27.83 3.73 10.83
CA LEU A 77 28.32 3.42 9.49
C LEU A 77 28.90 4.71 8.89
N LYS A 78 30.18 4.67 8.48
CA LYS A 78 30.82 5.79 7.78
C LYS A 78 30.38 5.76 6.31
N CYS A 79 29.76 6.84 5.86
CA CYS A 79 29.44 7.08 4.46
C CYS A 79 30.31 8.22 3.90
N PRO A 80 30.48 8.31 2.57
CA PRO A 80 31.29 9.34 1.91
C PRO A 80 30.92 10.79 2.25
N GLN A 81 29.68 11.03 2.68
CA GLN A 81 29.13 12.37 2.99
C GLN A 81 28.92 12.60 4.51
N GLY A 82 29.24 11.62 5.36
CA GLY A 82 29.00 11.70 6.81
C GLY A 82 28.52 10.38 7.41
N SER A 83 27.79 10.44 8.53
CA SER A 83 27.14 9.27 9.15
C SER A 83 25.74 9.06 8.59
N CYS A 84 25.47 7.92 7.94
CA CYS A 84 24.14 7.59 7.39
C CYS A 84 23.15 7.06 8.45
N TYR A 85 22.90 7.83 9.51
CA TYR A 85 22.02 7.38 10.59
C TYR A 85 20.55 7.32 10.19
N GLY A 86 20.05 8.34 9.49
CA GLY A 86 18.64 8.42 9.14
C GLY A 86 18.20 7.30 8.20
N THR A 87 18.95 7.08 7.13
CA THR A 87 18.65 6.05 6.13
C THR A 87 18.67 4.63 6.71
N LEU A 88 19.66 4.31 7.55
CA LEU A 88 19.72 2.99 8.21
C LEU A 88 18.59 2.81 9.23
N SER A 89 18.22 3.88 9.93
CA SER A 89 17.10 3.86 10.90
C SER A 89 15.76 3.61 10.21
N VAL A 90 15.54 4.19 9.03
CA VAL A 90 14.37 3.92 8.17
C VAL A 90 14.28 2.42 7.85
N TYR A 91 15.37 1.81 7.36
CA TYR A 91 15.38 0.38 7.04
C TYR A 91 15.09 -0.50 8.25
N ARG A 92 15.56 -0.13 9.45
CA ARG A 92 15.29 -0.90 10.68
C ARG A 92 13.82 -0.84 11.11
N ILE A 93 13.21 0.35 11.04
CA ILE A 93 11.79 0.55 11.36
C ILE A 93 10.91 -0.23 10.36
N CYS A 94 11.24 -0.14 9.06
CA CYS A 94 10.51 -0.86 8.02
C CYS A 94 10.74 -2.37 8.08
N LEU A 95 11.95 -2.83 8.43
CA LEU A 95 12.27 -4.23 8.67
C LEU A 95 11.41 -4.79 9.81
N ALA A 96 11.30 -4.08 10.93
CA ALA A 96 10.46 -4.50 12.05
C ALA A 96 9.00 -4.67 11.64
N ASN A 97 8.45 -3.71 10.89
CA ASN A 97 7.08 -3.81 10.40
C ASN A 97 6.91 -4.97 9.40
N SER A 98 7.88 -5.18 8.52
CA SER A 98 7.86 -6.31 7.59
C SER A 98 7.87 -7.65 8.33
N ILE A 99 8.73 -7.83 9.35
CA ILE A 99 8.79 -9.04 10.18
C ILE A 99 7.46 -9.26 10.91
N PHE A 100 6.89 -8.20 11.49
CA PHE A 100 5.59 -8.28 12.15
C PHE A 100 4.50 -8.81 11.22
N HIS A 101 4.40 -8.26 10.00
CA HIS A 101 3.44 -8.73 9.01
C HIS A 101 3.79 -10.14 8.47
N SER A 102 5.06 -10.49 8.31
CA SER A 102 5.47 -11.86 7.93
C SER A 102 5.04 -12.91 8.97
N ILE A 103 5.20 -12.59 10.26
CA ILE A 103 4.77 -13.48 11.36
C ILE A 103 3.26 -13.67 11.31
N LEU A 104 2.49 -12.60 11.12
CA LEU A 104 1.03 -12.68 10.99
C LEU A 104 0.60 -13.44 9.73
N ALA A 105 1.26 -13.21 8.59
CA ALA A 105 0.98 -13.95 7.36
C ALA A 105 1.19 -15.47 7.56
N ALA A 106 2.28 -15.87 8.22
CA ALA A 106 2.57 -17.26 8.52
C ALA A 106 1.57 -17.85 9.54
N ALA A 107 1.23 -17.12 10.60
CA ALA A 107 0.28 -17.55 11.62
C ALA A 107 -1.14 -17.74 11.07
N LEU A 108 -1.51 -16.93 10.08
CA LEU A 108 -2.84 -16.91 9.46
C LEU A 108 -2.86 -17.65 8.12
N TYR A 109 -1.91 -18.56 7.88
CA TYR A 109 -1.85 -19.34 6.66
C TYR A 109 -3.08 -20.24 6.50
N ASN A 110 -3.77 -20.07 5.36
CA ASN A 110 -4.94 -20.88 4.97
C ASN A 110 -6.06 -20.91 6.04
N VAL A 111 -6.40 -19.73 6.56
CA VAL A 111 -7.60 -19.54 7.40
C VAL A 111 -8.78 -19.25 6.49
N THR A 112 -9.83 -20.08 6.56
CA THR A 112 -10.97 -20.01 5.64
C THR A 112 -12.27 -19.55 6.31
N SER A 113 -12.37 -19.58 7.64
CA SER A 113 -13.55 -19.14 8.41
C SER A 113 -13.11 -18.47 9.71
N SER A 114 -13.90 -17.51 10.21
CA SER A 114 -13.65 -16.85 11.49
C SER A 114 -13.84 -17.75 12.73
N ARG A 115 -14.40 -18.96 12.54
CA ARG A 115 -14.50 -20.00 13.57
C ARG A 115 -13.15 -20.59 13.94
N ASP A 116 -12.14 -20.47 13.07
CA ASP A 116 -10.78 -20.84 13.41
C ASP A 116 -10.27 -19.98 14.56
N TRP A 117 -9.68 -20.60 15.58
CA TRP A 117 -9.08 -19.86 16.70
C TRP A 117 -8.00 -18.85 16.23
N ARG A 118 -7.37 -19.13 15.07
CA ARG A 118 -6.41 -18.25 14.39
C ARG A 118 -7.04 -16.97 13.88
N ALA A 119 -8.31 -16.96 13.47
CA ALA A 119 -9.01 -15.72 13.11
C ALA A 119 -9.17 -14.79 14.32
N GLY A 120 -9.18 -15.33 15.54
CA GLY A 120 -9.05 -14.56 16.77
C GLY A 120 -7.74 -13.77 16.87
N ILE A 121 -6.65 -14.27 16.27
CA ILE A 121 -5.40 -13.51 16.12
C ILE A 121 -5.61 -12.37 15.13
N GLN A 122 -6.34 -12.54 14.04
CA GLN A 122 -6.55 -11.48 13.05
C GLN A 122 -7.41 -10.32 13.61
N ASN A 123 -8.55 -10.65 14.20
CA ASN A 123 -9.53 -9.65 14.60
C ASN A 123 -9.36 -9.16 16.06
N GLY A 124 -8.64 -9.92 16.90
CA GLY A 124 -8.47 -9.64 18.33
C GLY A 124 -7.05 -9.25 18.77
N TYR A 125 -6.81 -9.30 20.08
CA TYR A 125 -5.50 -9.13 20.75
C TYR A 125 -4.70 -7.87 20.36
N TRP A 126 -5.39 -6.75 20.11
CA TRP A 126 -4.76 -5.49 19.66
C TRP A 126 -3.68 -4.94 20.59
N ALA A 127 -3.89 -5.00 21.91
CA ALA A 127 -2.89 -4.56 22.87
C ALA A 127 -1.58 -5.38 22.73
N LEU A 128 -1.70 -6.71 22.66
CA LEU A 128 -0.57 -7.60 22.47
C LEU A 128 0.13 -7.35 21.13
N LYS A 129 -0.64 -7.20 20.04
CA LYS A 129 -0.09 -6.86 18.72
C LYS A 129 0.69 -5.55 18.73
N GLY A 130 0.12 -4.50 19.32
CA GLY A 130 0.76 -3.19 19.43
C GLY A 130 2.06 -3.27 20.23
N THR A 131 2.06 -4.01 21.35
CA THR A 131 3.28 -4.25 22.14
C THR A 131 4.32 -5.05 21.36
N LEU A 132 3.94 -6.12 20.66
CA LEU A 132 4.85 -6.93 19.85
C LEU A 132 5.44 -6.13 18.68
N TRP A 133 4.62 -5.35 18.00
CA TRP A 133 5.05 -4.47 16.91
C TRP A 133 6.08 -3.44 17.40
N PHE A 134 5.78 -2.75 18.51
CA PHE A 134 6.73 -1.78 19.09
C PHE A 134 8.01 -2.46 19.58
N ALA A 135 7.89 -3.63 20.22
CA ALA A 135 9.06 -4.41 20.66
C ALA A 135 9.93 -4.82 19.48
N LEU A 136 9.34 -5.26 18.36
CA LEU A 136 10.08 -5.58 17.13
C LEU A 136 10.84 -4.37 16.59
N ILE A 137 10.25 -3.17 16.62
CA ILE A 137 10.95 -1.94 16.22
C ILE A 137 12.21 -1.76 17.07
N VAL A 138 12.08 -1.81 18.40
CA VAL A 138 13.23 -1.67 19.32
C VAL A 138 14.26 -2.78 19.09
N LEU A 139 13.83 -4.02 18.91
CA LEU A 139 14.70 -5.16 18.66
C LEU A 139 15.50 -5.01 17.35
N CYS A 140 14.89 -4.48 16.30
CA CYS A 140 15.56 -4.24 15.02
C CYS A 140 16.69 -3.21 15.11
N PHE A 141 16.77 -2.38 16.15
CA PHE A 141 17.94 -1.50 16.38
C PHE A 141 19.17 -2.25 16.93
N PHE A 142 19.01 -3.46 17.48
CA PHE A 142 20.14 -4.28 17.93
C PHE A 142 20.74 -5.16 16.83
N ILE A 143 20.13 -5.21 15.64
CA ILE A 143 20.62 -6.01 14.52
C ILE A 143 21.92 -5.38 13.95
N PRO A 144 22.97 -6.16 13.64
CA PRO A 144 24.18 -5.62 12.99
C PRO A 144 23.91 -4.92 11.66
N ASN A 145 24.67 -3.87 11.34
CA ASN A 145 24.49 -3.07 10.13
C ASN A 145 24.58 -3.90 8.84
N SER A 146 25.50 -4.87 8.78
CA SER A 146 25.69 -5.75 7.62
C SER A 146 24.44 -6.56 7.27
N ILE A 147 23.68 -7.01 8.27
CA ILE A 147 22.44 -7.77 8.07
C ILE A 147 21.35 -6.86 7.50
N VAL A 148 21.23 -5.63 8.02
CA VAL A 148 20.21 -4.68 7.55
C VAL A 148 20.51 -4.25 6.10
N VAL A 149 21.77 -3.96 5.77
CA VAL A 149 22.18 -3.63 4.41
C VAL A 149 21.99 -4.84 3.47
N GLY A 150 22.36 -6.04 3.91
CA GLY A 150 22.13 -7.26 3.12
C GLY A 150 20.64 -7.49 2.85
N TRP A 151 19.78 -7.26 3.85
CA TRP A 151 18.34 -7.34 3.70
C TRP A 151 17.78 -6.25 2.79
N SER A 152 18.28 -5.01 2.88
CA SER A 152 17.78 -3.92 2.02
C SER A 152 18.03 -4.23 0.55
N VAL A 153 19.26 -4.60 0.21
CA VAL A 153 19.65 -4.91 -1.18
C VAL A 153 18.96 -6.18 -1.71
N SER A 154 18.84 -7.23 -0.88
CA SER A 154 18.34 -8.53 -1.34
C SER A 154 16.82 -8.63 -1.34
N PHE A 155 16.17 -8.06 -0.33
CA PHE A 155 14.73 -8.24 -0.09
C PHE A 155 13.95 -6.94 -0.20
N ALA A 156 14.41 -5.83 0.38
CA ALA A 156 13.63 -4.60 0.37
C ALA A 156 13.49 -4.04 -1.06
N THR A 157 14.58 -3.97 -1.83
CA THR A 157 14.53 -3.47 -3.22
C THR A 157 13.63 -4.35 -4.10
N VAL A 158 13.82 -5.68 -4.06
CA VAL A 158 13.00 -6.63 -4.84
C VAL A 158 11.53 -6.58 -4.39
N GLY A 159 11.31 -6.52 -3.09
CA GLY A 159 10.00 -6.42 -2.48
C GLY A 159 9.27 -5.12 -2.80
N ALA A 160 9.99 -4.00 -2.89
CA ALA A 160 9.45 -2.71 -3.32
C ALA A 160 9.00 -2.77 -4.79
N ILE A 161 9.77 -3.41 -5.66
CA ILE A 161 9.38 -3.65 -7.06
C ILE A 161 8.10 -4.49 -7.11
N ALA A 162 8.04 -5.59 -6.35
CA ALA A 162 6.84 -6.41 -6.26
C ALA A 162 5.63 -5.62 -5.73
N PHE A 163 5.83 -4.75 -4.73
CA PHE A 163 4.78 -3.87 -4.23
C PHE A 163 4.28 -2.90 -5.29
N ILE A 164 5.17 -2.29 -6.08
CA ILE A 164 4.76 -1.39 -7.18
C ILE A 164 3.83 -2.14 -8.14
N LEU A 165 4.13 -3.39 -8.50
CA LEU A 165 3.27 -4.19 -9.37
C LEU A 165 1.88 -4.45 -8.75
N VAL A 166 1.82 -4.77 -7.46
CA VAL A 166 0.55 -4.93 -6.74
C VAL A 166 -0.20 -3.60 -6.67
N GLN A 167 0.51 -2.50 -6.35
CA GLN A 167 -0.02 -1.16 -6.27
C GLN A 167 -0.64 -0.71 -7.60
N ILE A 168 0.00 -1.02 -8.72
CA ILE A 168 -0.51 -0.74 -10.07
C ILE A 168 -1.89 -1.37 -10.29
N VAL A 169 -2.03 -2.66 -9.97
CA VAL A 169 -3.31 -3.37 -10.12
C VAL A 169 -4.38 -2.75 -9.24
N LEU A 170 -4.05 -2.43 -7.99
CA LEU A 170 -4.97 -1.78 -7.05
C LEU A 170 -5.39 -0.38 -7.51
N LEU A 171 -4.49 0.40 -8.12
CA LEU A 171 -4.81 1.72 -8.64
C LEU A 171 -5.68 1.67 -9.90
N ILE A 172 -5.48 0.66 -10.77
CA ILE A 172 -6.36 0.44 -11.93
C ILE A 172 -7.76 0.06 -11.44
N ASP A 173 -7.88 -0.89 -10.51
CA ASP A 173 -9.17 -1.29 -9.94
C ASP A 173 -9.88 -0.12 -9.24
N PHE A 174 -9.11 0.71 -8.53
CA PHE A 174 -9.62 1.96 -7.96
C PHE A 174 -10.18 2.92 -9.04
N ALA A 175 -9.50 3.05 -10.18
CA ALA A 175 -9.95 3.91 -11.29
C ALA A 175 -11.26 3.40 -11.93
N TYR A 176 -11.39 2.09 -12.13
CA TYR A 176 -12.63 1.45 -12.57
C TYR A 176 -13.74 1.67 -11.55
N THR A 177 -13.47 1.37 -10.28
CA THR A 177 -14.42 1.53 -9.19
C THR A 177 -14.97 2.96 -9.10
N ILE A 178 -14.12 3.99 -9.16
CA ILE A 178 -14.59 5.39 -9.12
C ILE A 178 -15.52 5.68 -10.30
N SER A 179 -15.11 5.26 -11.49
CA SER A 179 -15.88 5.54 -12.70
C SER A 179 -17.24 4.85 -12.68
N GLU A 180 -17.28 3.59 -12.26
CA GLU A 180 -18.50 2.80 -12.14
C GLU A 180 -19.44 3.33 -11.06
N VAL A 181 -18.92 3.65 -9.87
CA VAL A 181 -19.73 4.19 -8.77
C VAL A 181 -20.34 5.55 -9.14
N LEU A 182 -19.57 6.43 -9.80
CA LEU A 182 -20.09 7.72 -10.25
C LEU A 182 -21.16 7.57 -11.33
N LEU A 183 -20.98 6.62 -12.26
CA LEU A 183 -21.98 6.30 -13.28
C LEU A 183 -23.25 5.70 -12.65
N GLU A 184 -23.10 4.77 -11.71
CA GLU A 184 -24.21 4.13 -11.02
C GLU A 184 -25.02 5.16 -10.21
N TRP A 185 -24.37 6.06 -9.48
CA TRP A 185 -25.05 7.13 -8.75
C TRP A 185 -25.79 8.11 -9.66
N TRP A 186 -25.25 8.36 -10.85
CA TRP A 186 -25.93 9.15 -11.87
C TRP A 186 -27.17 8.42 -12.42
N GLU A 187 -27.05 7.13 -12.75
CA GLU A 187 -28.15 6.30 -13.23
C GLU A 187 -29.26 6.13 -12.17
N SER A 188 -28.89 5.99 -10.89
CA SER A 188 -29.84 5.75 -9.80
C SER A 188 -30.55 7.01 -9.29
N THR A 189 -29.84 8.14 -9.27
CA THR A 189 -30.33 9.40 -8.66
C THR A 189 -30.81 10.41 -9.70
N GLU A 190 -30.45 10.21 -10.97
CA GLU A 190 -30.61 11.18 -12.07
C GLU A 190 -29.95 12.56 -11.80
N ASP A 191 -29.11 12.67 -10.76
CA ASP A 191 -28.41 13.91 -10.42
C ASP A 191 -27.21 14.10 -11.35
N ARG A 192 -27.28 15.14 -12.19
CA ARG A 192 -26.23 15.50 -13.16
C ARG A 192 -24.90 15.87 -12.51
N LYS A 193 -24.85 16.14 -11.20
CA LYS A 193 -23.61 16.45 -10.49
C LYS A 193 -22.58 15.32 -10.63
N PHE A 194 -22.98 14.07 -10.53
CA PHE A 194 -22.05 12.93 -10.63
C PHE A 194 -21.41 12.82 -12.01
N LEU A 195 -22.19 13.08 -13.06
CA LEU A 195 -21.68 13.17 -14.43
C LEU A 195 -20.70 14.34 -14.61
N VAL A 196 -21.00 15.51 -14.04
CA VAL A 196 -20.10 16.67 -14.08
C VAL A 196 -18.79 16.37 -13.35
N VAL A 197 -18.83 15.67 -12.21
CA VAL A 197 -17.63 15.23 -11.49
C VAL A 197 -16.81 14.27 -12.35
N LEU A 198 -17.44 13.27 -12.98
CA LEU A 198 -16.75 12.29 -13.84
C LEU A 198 -16.06 12.95 -15.05
N ILE A 199 -16.75 13.87 -15.73
CA ILE A 199 -16.18 14.66 -16.83
C ILE A 199 -15.03 15.54 -16.32
N GLY A 200 -15.20 16.15 -15.14
CA GLY A 200 -14.17 16.96 -14.50
C GLY A 200 -12.90 16.17 -14.20
N ILE A 201 -13.01 14.98 -13.62
CA ILE A 201 -11.87 14.10 -13.35
C ILE A 201 -11.19 13.68 -14.66
N THR A 202 -11.98 13.33 -15.68
CA THR A 202 -11.44 12.92 -16.98
C THR A 202 -10.64 14.03 -17.65
N PHE A 203 -11.24 15.22 -17.77
CA PHE A 203 -10.61 16.37 -18.41
C PHE A 203 -9.37 16.84 -17.65
N SER A 204 -9.48 16.94 -16.32
CA SER A 204 -8.35 17.38 -15.48
C SER A 204 -7.18 16.40 -15.53
N SER A 205 -7.44 15.09 -15.57
CA SER A 205 -6.39 14.06 -15.64
C SER A 205 -5.59 14.13 -16.95
N PHE A 206 -6.27 14.27 -18.09
CA PHE A 206 -5.57 14.47 -19.37
C PHE A 206 -4.83 15.80 -19.43
N LEU A 207 -5.45 16.88 -18.98
CA LEU A 207 -4.82 18.19 -18.97
C LEU A 207 -3.56 18.19 -18.10
N ALA A 208 -3.63 17.63 -16.90
CA ALA A 208 -2.48 17.48 -16.01
C ALA A 208 -1.38 16.61 -16.65
N SER A 209 -1.75 15.50 -17.29
CA SER A 209 -0.80 14.63 -18.00
C SER A 209 -0.05 15.38 -19.12
N LEU A 210 -0.75 16.19 -19.91
CA LEU A 210 -0.13 17.02 -20.96
C LEU A 210 0.79 18.11 -20.39
N ILE A 211 0.36 18.78 -19.32
CA ILE A 211 1.17 19.82 -18.65
C ILE A 211 2.46 19.21 -18.08
N VAL A 212 2.34 18.08 -17.37
CA VAL A 212 3.51 17.38 -16.81
C VAL A 212 4.43 16.89 -17.92
N THR A 213 3.88 16.36 -19.02
CA THR A 213 4.67 15.96 -20.19
C THR A 213 5.44 17.14 -20.81
N GLY A 214 4.78 18.29 -20.97
CA GLY A 214 5.45 19.51 -21.44
C GLY A 214 6.56 19.98 -20.50
N PHE A 215 6.32 19.92 -19.19
CA PHE A 215 7.34 20.24 -18.18
C PHE A 215 8.53 19.28 -18.25
N MET A 216 8.28 17.97 -18.42
CA MET A 216 9.35 16.98 -18.58
C MET A 216 10.25 17.29 -19.78
N TYR A 217 9.66 17.67 -20.93
CA TYR A 217 10.46 18.06 -22.09
C TYR A 217 11.29 19.32 -21.85
N ALA A 218 10.73 20.32 -21.17
CA ALA A 218 11.39 21.59 -20.95
C ALA A 218 12.56 21.50 -19.94
N TRP A 219 12.47 20.64 -18.91
CA TRP A 219 13.49 20.56 -17.85
C TRP A 219 14.40 19.33 -17.90
N PHE A 220 13.93 18.19 -18.42
CA PHE A 220 14.65 16.92 -18.35
C PHE A 220 15.10 16.37 -19.71
N ALA A 221 14.69 17.02 -20.81
CA ALA A 221 14.96 16.54 -22.16
C ALA A 221 15.68 17.57 -23.07
N PRO A 222 16.76 18.24 -22.62
CA PRO A 222 17.57 19.04 -23.54
C PRO A 222 18.17 18.14 -24.64
N SER A 223 18.70 18.72 -25.71
CA SER A 223 19.10 18.01 -26.93
C SER A 223 20.05 16.83 -26.72
N GLN A 224 20.87 16.85 -25.67
CA GLN A 224 21.86 15.81 -25.34
C GLN A 224 21.27 14.65 -24.52
N CYS A 225 20.09 14.82 -23.90
CA CYS A 225 19.46 13.82 -23.02
C CYS A 225 18.54 12.88 -23.81
N HIS A 226 19.11 12.09 -24.70
CA HIS A 226 18.35 11.20 -25.61
C HIS A 226 17.52 10.14 -24.87
N LEU A 227 18.00 9.64 -23.74
CA LEU A 227 17.29 8.61 -22.97
C LEU A 227 16.00 9.17 -22.36
N ASN A 228 16.06 10.36 -21.76
CA ASN A 228 14.87 11.03 -21.25
C ASN A 228 13.89 11.40 -22.37
N GLN A 229 14.39 11.90 -23.51
CA GLN A 229 13.55 12.14 -24.69
C GLN A 229 12.80 10.86 -25.13
N PHE A 230 13.49 9.71 -25.15
CA PHE A 230 12.89 8.42 -25.46
C PHE A 230 11.82 8.03 -24.44
N PHE A 231 12.12 8.07 -23.14
CA PHE A 231 11.16 7.70 -22.09
C PHE A 231 9.87 8.53 -22.17
N ILE A 232 10.01 9.85 -22.33
CA ILE A 232 8.87 10.76 -22.41
C ILE A 232 8.08 10.54 -23.71
N SER A 233 8.77 10.43 -24.86
CA SER A 233 8.15 10.23 -26.17
C SER A 233 7.39 8.90 -26.24
N PHE A 234 8.05 7.83 -25.82
CA PHE A 234 7.49 6.49 -25.89
C PHE A 234 6.27 6.35 -24.97
N ASN A 235 6.35 6.89 -23.75
CA ASN A 235 5.20 6.91 -22.84
C ASN A 235 4.02 7.71 -23.39
N LEU A 236 4.27 8.88 -23.99
CA LEU A 236 3.22 9.69 -24.60
C LEU A 236 2.52 8.93 -25.73
N ILE A 237 3.28 8.22 -26.59
CA ILE A 237 2.72 7.38 -27.66
C ILE A 237 1.84 6.27 -27.07
N LEU A 238 2.33 5.55 -26.05
CA LEU A 238 1.55 4.50 -25.39
C LEU A 238 0.25 5.04 -24.76
N CYS A 239 0.30 6.20 -24.11
CA CYS A 239 -0.86 6.87 -23.54
C CYS A 239 -1.90 7.26 -24.61
N ILE A 240 -1.47 7.73 -25.78
CA ILE A 240 -2.37 8.04 -26.90
C ILE A 240 -3.01 6.75 -27.43
N LEU A 241 -2.21 5.70 -27.67
CA LEU A 241 -2.70 4.42 -28.19
C LEU A 241 -3.74 3.78 -27.27
N VAL A 242 -3.49 3.76 -25.96
CA VAL A 242 -4.42 3.15 -25.01
C VAL A 242 -5.71 3.97 -24.84
N THR A 243 -5.63 5.29 -24.99
CA THR A 243 -6.81 6.16 -25.00
C THR A 243 -7.68 5.89 -26.23
N LEU A 244 -7.07 5.78 -27.42
CA LEU A 244 -7.79 5.42 -28.65
C LEU A 244 -8.42 4.02 -28.55
N LEU A 245 -7.69 3.06 -27.97
CA LEU A 245 -8.19 1.72 -27.73
C LEU A 245 -9.43 1.73 -26.83
N SER A 246 -9.45 2.54 -25.76
CA SER A 246 -10.59 2.62 -24.84
C SER A 246 -11.89 3.14 -25.46
N VAL A 247 -11.81 3.83 -26.60
CA VAL A 247 -12.97 4.38 -27.33
C VAL A 247 -13.27 3.59 -28.61
N ALA A 248 -12.49 2.53 -28.90
CA ALA A 248 -12.71 1.71 -30.08
C ALA A 248 -14.10 1.05 -30.02
N PRO A 249 -14.89 1.06 -31.13
CA PRO A 249 -16.24 0.49 -31.13
C PRO A 249 -16.28 -0.97 -30.65
N ALA A 250 -15.29 -1.78 -31.05
CA ALA A 250 -15.19 -3.17 -30.64
C ALA A 250 -15.05 -3.37 -29.11
N VAL A 251 -14.46 -2.41 -28.40
CA VAL A 251 -14.35 -2.44 -26.92
C VAL A 251 -15.68 -2.01 -26.30
N GLN A 252 -16.29 -0.94 -26.83
CA GLN A 252 -17.54 -0.38 -26.31
C GLN A 252 -18.75 -1.29 -26.51
N ASP A 253 -18.77 -2.09 -27.57
CA ASP A 253 -19.83 -3.06 -27.84
C ASP A 253 -19.89 -4.17 -26.78
N ILE A 254 -18.75 -4.54 -26.19
CA ILE A 254 -18.67 -5.57 -25.15
C ILE A 254 -18.80 -4.97 -23.75
N ASN A 255 -18.12 -3.85 -23.49
CA ASN A 255 -18.18 -3.18 -22.20
C ASN A 255 -18.61 -1.71 -22.36
N PRO A 256 -19.93 -1.42 -22.33
CA PRO A 256 -20.45 -0.07 -22.49
C PRO A 256 -20.11 0.86 -21.31
N LYS A 257 -19.68 0.30 -20.16
CA LYS A 257 -19.23 1.05 -18.99
C LYS A 257 -17.72 1.34 -19.02
N SER A 258 -16.97 0.66 -19.90
CA SER A 258 -15.57 0.98 -20.16
C SER A 258 -15.48 2.29 -20.94
N GLY A 259 -14.82 3.28 -20.36
CA GLY A 259 -14.84 4.63 -20.86
C GLY A 259 -13.49 5.33 -20.84
N ILE A 260 -13.52 6.55 -21.39
CA ILE A 260 -12.41 7.48 -21.43
C ILE A 260 -11.97 7.96 -20.03
N ALA A 261 -12.86 7.84 -19.03
CA ALA A 261 -12.58 8.23 -17.65
C ALA A 261 -11.50 7.35 -17.02
N GLN A 262 -11.64 6.02 -17.13
CA GLN A 262 -10.65 5.06 -16.63
C GLN A 262 -9.30 5.27 -17.34
N ALA A 263 -9.32 5.43 -18.67
CA ALA A 263 -8.11 5.68 -19.46
C ALA A 263 -7.38 6.96 -19.01
N SER A 264 -8.11 8.03 -18.69
CA SER A 264 -7.51 9.29 -18.24
C SER A 264 -6.74 9.18 -16.93
N MET A 265 -7.26 8.40 -15.97
CA MET A 265 -6.60 8.18 -14.67
C MET A 265 -5.34 7.32 -14.84
N VAL A 266 -5.42 6.30 -15.67
CA VAL A 266 -4.28 5.44 -16.03
C VAL A 266 -3.18 6.26 -16.72
N VAL A 267 -3.55 7.11 -17.68
CA VAL A 267 -2.62 8.02 -18.38
C VAL A 267 -1.97 9.00 -17.42
N LEU A 268 -2.71 9.57 -16.47
CA LEU A 268 -2.15 10.47 -15.45
C LEU A 268 -1.11 9.74 -14.59
N TYR A 269 -1.43 8.52 -14.15
CA TYR A 269 -0.52 7.73 -13.32
C TYR A 269 0.74 7.27 -14.07
N ALA A 270 0.60 6.81 -15.32
CA ALA A 270 1.73 6.49 -16.18
C ALA A 270 2.66 7.70 -16.39
N THR A 271 2.09 8.88 -16.65
CA THR A 271 2.87 10.11 -16.76
C THR A 271 3.55 10.48 -15.44
N TYR A 272 2.91 10.27 -14.29
CA TYR A 272 3.55 10.44 -12.97
C TYR A 272 4.75 9.50 -12.77
N LEU A 273 4.64 8.23 -13.19
CA LEU A 273 5.75 7.28 -13.09
C LEU A 273 6.95 7.71 -13.95
N ILE A 274 6.73 8.23 -15.16
CA ILE A 274 7.83 8.78 -15.98
C ILE A 274 8.39 10.08 -15.38
N ALA A 275 7.54 10.97 -14.87
CA ALA A 275 7.99 12.20 -14.23
C ALA A 275 8.89 11.92 -13.01
N THR A 276 8.52 10.91 -12.22
CA THR A 276 9.33 10.48 -11.07
C THR A 276 10.52 9.60 -11.46
N SER A 277 10.55 9.02 -12.67
CA SER A 277 11.73 8.30 -13.17
C SER A 277 12.82 9.27 -13.62
N VAL A 278 12.48 10.26 -14.43
CA VAL A 278 13.46 11.26 -14.93
C VAL A 278 13.97 12.16 -13.81
N SER A 279 13.19 12.38 -12.75
CA SER A 279 13.67 13.10 -11.55
C SER A 279 14.56 12.27 -10.63
N SER A 280 14.63 10.96 -10.83
CA SER A 280 15.51 10.03 -10.08
C SER A 280 16.71 9.56 -10.90
N GLU A 281 16.95 10.19 -12.05
CA GLU A 281 18.13 9.92 -12.87
C GLU A 281 19.40 10.31 -12.09
N PRO A 282 20.42 9.43 -12.04
CA PRO A 282 21.65 9.68 -11.29
C PRO A 282 22.44 10.88 -11.82
N ASP A 283 23.28 11.47 -10.97
CA ASP A 283 24.14 12.61 -11.31
C ASP A 283 25.39 12.17 -12.11
N GLU A 284 25.16 11.59 -13.29
CA GLU A 284 26.24 11.26 -14.22
C GLU A 284 26.43 12.43 -15.21
N PRO A 285 27.57 13.15 -15.15
CA PRO A 285 27.84 14.21 -16.12
C PRO A 285 28.04 13.59 -17.51
N LEU A 286 27.32 14.10 -18.51
CA LEU A 286 27.56 13.81 -19.91
C LEU A 286 28.97 14.28 -20.33
N GLU A 287 29.46 13.83 -21.49
CA GLU A 287 30.78 14.22 -22.03
C GLU A 287 30.99 15.74 -22.11
N ASP A 288 29.92 16.53 -22.20
CA ASP A 288 29.91 18.01 -22.23
C ASP A 288 29.67 18.66 -20.85
N GLY A 289 29.72 17.90 -19.76
CA GLY A 289 29.47 18.37 -18.39
C GLY A 289 28.02 18.79 -18.10
N THR A 290 27.10 18.60 -19.06
CA THR A 290 25.67 18.88 -18.91
C THR A 290 25.01 17.80 -18.06
N LYS A 291 24.09 18.20 -17.17
CA LYS A 291 23.29 17.29 -16.34
C LYS A 291 21.87 17.22 -16.89
N CYS A 292 21.35 16.00 -17.05
CA CYS A 292 19.97 15.78 -17.52
C CYS A 292 18.92 16.02 -16.44
N ASN A 293 19.28 15.80 -15.17
CA ASN A 293 18.39 16.01 -14.03
C ASN A 293 18.80 17.28 -13.24
N PRO A 294 18.16 18.43 -13.48
CA PRO A 294 18.45 19.65 -12.73
C PRO A 294 17.91 19.62 -11.29
N LEU A 295 17.08 18.66 -10.93
CA LEU A 295 16.40 18.59 -9.63
C LEU A 295 17.08 17.66 -8.61
N ILE A 296 18.18 17.00 -8.98
CA ILE A 296 18.84 16.00 -8.13
C ILE A 296 19.27 16.56 -6.77
N ASN A 297 19.73 17.82 -6.74
CA ASN A 297 20.18 18.49 -5.52
C ASN A 297 19.08 19.31 -4.84
N ASN A 298 17.84 19.26 -5.33
CA ASN A 298 16.73 20.02 -4.77
C ASN A 298 15.98 19.21 -3.70
N GLU A 299 16.22 19.55 -2.43
CA GLU A 299 15.56 18.92 -1.28
C GLU A 299 14.03 18.98 -1.34
N GLY A 300 13.47 20.07 -1.91
CA GLY A 300 12.03 20.26 -2.05
C GLY A 300 11.42 19.27 -3.04
N THR A 301 12.11 18.98 -4.15
CA THR A 301 11.68 17.98 -5.14
C THR A 301 11.71 16.58 -4.53
N ARG A 302 12.78 16.23 -3.81
CA ARG A 302 12.89 14.94 -3.11
C ARG A 302 11.74 14.74 -2.12
N THR A 303 11.48 15.74 -1.28
CA THR A 303 10.40 15.71 -0.28
C THR A 303 9.02 15.58 -0.93
N THR A 304 8.80 16.28 -2.05
CA THR A 304 7.55 16.18 -2.82
C THR A 304 7.37 14.78 -3.40
N GLY A 305 8.43 14.17 -3.92
CA GLY A 305 8.42 12.79 -4.42
C GLY A 305 8.03 11.78 -3.35
N ILE A 306 8.61 11.90 -2.15
CA ILE A 306 8.27 11.06 -0.99
C ILE A 306 6.79 11.20 -0.62
N MET A 307 6.29 12.43 -0.51
CA MET A 307 4.88 12.68 -0.15
C MET A 307 3.90 12.13 -1.19
N LEU A 308 4.18 12.30 -2.49
CA LEU A 308 3.32 11.77 -3.55
C LEU A 308 3.32 10.23 -3.57
N GLY A 309 4.49 9.58 -3.43
CA GLY A 309 4.57 8.12 -3.36
C GLY A 309 3.88 7.55 -2.12
N ALA A 310 3.99 8.25 -0.98
CA ALA A 310 3.30 7.87 0.25
C ALA A 310 1.78 8.00 0.08
N LEU A 311 1.31 9.08 -0.54
CA LEU A 311 -0.11 9.29 -0.84
C LEU A 311 -0.68 8.14 -1.69
N PHE A 312 -0.03 7.77 -2.79
CA PHE A 312 -0.48 6.64 -3.61
C PHE A 312 -0.48 5.33 -2.83
N THR A 313 0.54 5.09 -2.00
CA THR A 313 0.59 3.91 -1.12
C THR A 313 -0.57 3.87 -0.15
N PHE A 314 -0.88 4.99 0.50
CA PHE A 314 -2.01 5.06 1.41
C PHE A 314 -3.35 4.90 0.69
N ILE A 315 -3.52 5.47 -0.50
CA ILE A 315 -4.73 5.25 -1.31
C ILE A 315 -4.88 3.77 -1.65
N SER A 316 -3.83 3.11 -2.14
CA SER A 316 -3.86 1.69 -2.49
C SER A 316 -4.12 0.79 -1.28
N LEU A 317 -3.49 1.07 -0.13
CA LEU A 317 -3.73 0.32 1.11
C LEU A 317 -5.12 0.58 1.67
N ALA A 318 -5.59 1.83 1.66
CA ALA A 318 -6.95 2.17 2.09
C ALA A 318 -7.98 1.47 1.22
N PHE A 319 -7.78 1.45 -0.09
CA PHE A 319 -8.61 0.72 -1.04
C PHE A 319 -8.59 -0.78 -0.75
N THR A 320 -7.41 -1.35 -0.51
CA THR A 320 -7.23 -2.76 -0.10
C THR A 320 -7.93 -3.10 1.22
N THR A 321 -8.00 -2.15 2.15
CA THR A 321 -8.64 -2.35 3.46
C THR A 321 -10.16 -2.19 3.40
N THR A 322 -10.67 -1.44 2.42
CA THR A 322 -12.09 -1.11 2.30
C THR A 322 -12.82 -2.10 1.41
N ARG A 323 -12.24 -2.41 0.25
CA ARG A 323 -12.72 -3.51 -0.60
C ARG A 323 -12.07 -4.80 -0.11
N ALA A 324 -12.80 -5.91 -0.16
CA ALA A 324 -12.22 -7.24 0.03
C ALA A 324 -11.24 -7.50 -1.11
N ALA A 325 -10.02 -6.97 -1.00
CA ALA A 325 -9.16 -6.82 -2.14
C ALA A 325 -8.59 -8.16 -2.57
N VAL A 326 -8.99 -8.50 -3.79
CA VAL A 326 -8.60 -9.63 -4.62
C VAL A 326 -9.22 -10.95 -4.15
N GLN A 327 -10.42 -11.21 -4.69
CA GLN A 327 -10.92 -12.56 -4.96
C GLN A 327 -9.73 -13.43 -5.38
N SER A 328 -9.52 -14.55 -4.70
CA SER A 328 -8.40 -15.49 -4.85
C SER A 328 -8.13 -15.98 -6.30
N ASN A 329 -8.98 -15.60 -7.26
CA ASN A 329 -8.97 -16.05 -8.65
C ASN A 329 -7.91 -15.39 -9.54
N VAL A 330 -7.28 -14.28 -9.14
CA VAL A 330 -6.28 -13.61 -10.00
C VAL A 330 -4.86 -14.18 -9.83
N MET A 331 -4.56 -14.90 -8.74
CA MET A 331 -3.25 -15.55 -8.53
C MET A 331 -3.30 -17.02 -8.07
N GLY A 332 -4.48 -17.58 -7.82
CA GLY A 332 -4.66 -18.99 -7.48
C GLY A 332 -5.39 -19.72 -8.61
N GLY A 333 -4.65 -20.43 -9.46
CA GLY A 333 -5.23 -21.40 -10.37
C GLY A 333 -5.87 -22.53 -9.58
N GLY A 334 -7.20 -22.56 -9.53
CA GLY A 334 -7.97 -23.63 -8.90
C GLY A 334 -9.45 -23.31 -8.95
N GLY A 335 -10.15 -23.95 -9.89
CA GLY A 335 -11.61 -23.89 -9.97
C GLY A 335 -12.23 -24.32 -8.64
N GLY A 336 -13.05 -23.45 -8.07
CA GLY A 336 -13.84 -23.68 -6.87
C GLY A 336 -15.12 -22.85 -6.99
N GLU A 337 -16.24 -23.54 -6.84
CA GLU A 337 -17.59 -23.11 -7.19
C GLU A 337 -18.03 -21.76 -6.60
N SER A 338 -18.90 -21.11 -7.37
CA SER A 338 -19.66 -19.90 -7.06
C SER A 338 -20.14 -19.83 -5.61
N ALA A 339 -19.64 -18.87 -4.85
CA ALA A 339 -20.33 -18.40 -3.66
C ALA A 339 -21.57 -17.60 -4.11
N PRO A 340 -22.77 -17.89 -3.59
CA PRO A 340 -23.99 -17.23 -4.04
C PRO A 340 -23.99 -15.76 -3.60
N LEU A 341 -24.44 -14.89 -4.51
CA LEU A 341 -24.79 -13.50 -4.23
C LEU A 341 -25.79 -13.44 -3.07
N ILE A 342 -25.31 -13.22 -1.86
CA ILE A 342 -26.16 -12.86 -0.73
C ILE A 342 -26.59 -11.42 -0.96
N SER A 343 -27.89 -11.24 -1.18
CA SER A 343 -28.52 -9.93 -1.22
C SER A 343 -28.18 -9.16 0.07
N SER A 344 -27.56 -8.01 -0.11
CA SER A 344 -27.36 -7.01 0.93
C SER A 344 -28.71 -6.40 1.29
N GLN A 345 -29.52 -7.13 2.07
CA GLN A 345 -30.66 -6.53 2.77
C GLN A 345 -30.11 -5.68 3.93
N PRO A 346 -30.55 -4.42 4.09
CA PRO A 346 -30.12 -3.57 5.19
C PRO A 346 -30.49 -4.22 6.53
N SER A 347 -29.56 -4.21 7.48
CA SER A 347 -29.68 -4.84 8.81
C SER A 347 -30.92 -4.39 9.59
N SER A 348 -31.48 -3.22 9.30
CA SER A 348 -32.71 -2.73 9.94
C SER A 348 -33.96 -3.55 9.57
N SER A 349 -34.07 -4.05 8.33
CA SER A 349 -35.25 -4.78 7.87
C SER A 349 -35.28 -6.23 8.40
N ARG A 350 -34.12 -6.88 8.53
CA ARG A 350 -34.04 -8.25 9.06
C ARG A 350 -34.36 -8.30 10.56
N ASN A 351 -33.89 -7.32 11.32
CA ASN A 351 -34.16 -7.23 12.77
C ASN A 351 -35.66 -7.00 13.06
N MET A 352 -36.36 -6.30 12.17
CA MET A 352 -37.82 -6.16 12.25
C MET A 352 -38.53 -7.50 12.03
N HIS A 353 -38.09 -8.29 11.04
CA HIS A 353 -38.67 -9.62 10.78
C HIS A 353 -38.38 -10.63 11.90
N LEU A 354 -37.18 -10.60 12.50
CA LEU A 354 -36.79 -11.50 13.57
C LEU A 354 -37.51 -11.16 14.90
N ASN A 355 -37.63 -9.87 15.23
CA ASN A 355 -38.41 -9.41 16.38
C ASN A 355 -39.88 -9.79 16.26
N ASN A 356 -40.47 -9.66 15.06
CA ASN A 356 -41.84 -10.08 14.80
C ASN A 356 -42.01 -11.61 14.94
N ALA A 357 -40.99 -12.41 14.59
CA ALA A 357 -41.03 -13.87 14.74
C ALA A 357 -40.91 -14.34 16.20
N VAL A 358 -40.17 -13.59 17.03
CA VAL A 358 -40.09 -13.80 18.49
C VAL A 358 -41.40 -13.39 19.17
N GLU A 359 -42.00 -12.26 18.76
CA GLU A 359 -43.29 -11.80 19.27
C GLU A 359 -44.44 -12.74 18.85
N ALA A 360 -44.32 -13.39 17.69
CA ALA A 360 -45.22 -14.46 17.23
C ALA A 360 -44.97 -15.83 17.91
N GLY A 361 -43.98 -15.93 18.81
CA GLY A 361 -43.68 -17.15 19.57
C GLY A 361 -43.11 -18.31 18.74
N ALA A 362 -42.66 -18.05 17.51
CA ALA A 362 -42.10 -19.07 16.62
C ALA A 362 -40.65 -19.45 16.98
N ILE A 363 -39.96 -18.59 17.73
CA ILE A 363 -38.53 -18.73 18.08
C ILE A 363 -38.34 -18.32 19.55
N ALA A 364 -37.53 -19.07 20.31
CA ALA A 364 -37.26 -18.77 21.71
C ALA A 364 -36.39 -17.51 21.86
N PRO A 365 -36.57 -16.68 22.91
CA PRO A 365 -35.75 -15.50 23.13
C PRO A 365 -34.28 -15.83 23.46
N SER A 366 -33.95 -17.09 23.76
CA SER A 366 -32.55 -17.53 23.91
C SER A 366 -31.78 -17.56 22.58
N SER A 367 -32.46 -17.65 21.44
CA SER A 367 -31.85 -17.54 20.09
C SER A 367 -31.56 -16.09 19.68
N LEU A 368 -32.02 -15.09 20.44
CA LEU A 368 -31.53 -13.71 20.33
C LEU A 368 -30.13 -13.54 20.93
N HIS A 369 -29.65 -14.52 21.71
CA HIS A 369 -28.31 -14.49 22.29
C HIS A 369 -27.22 -14.96 21.31
N ASP A 370 -27.60 -15.34 20.09
CA ASP A 370 -26.72 -15.46 18.92
C ASP A 370 -26.41 -14.07 18.29
N ALA A 371 -26.67 -12.97 19.01
CA ALA A 371 -26.21 -11.63 18.64
C ALA A 371 -24.67 -11.50 18.58
N ASP A 372 -23.92 -12.49 19.09
CA ASP A 372 -22.47 -12.62 18.85
C ASP A 372 -22.14 -13.04 17.41
N ASP A 373 -23.07 -13.73 16.71
CA ASP A 373 -22.96 -14.04 15.28
C ASP A 373 -23.38 -12.85 14.39
N GLU A 374 -24.12 -11.86 14.91
CA GLU A 374 -24.47 -10.63 14.17
C GLU A 374 -23.29 -9.65 13.99
N MET A 375 -22.20 -9.83 14.73
CA MET A 375 -20.99 -9.00 14.68
C MET A 375 -19.79 -9.71 14.02
N ASP A 376 -19.97 -10.93 13.54
CA ASP A 376 -18.93 -11.72 12.86
C ASP A 376 -19.31 -11.87 11.38
N ASP A 377 -18.84 -10.93 10.55
CA ASP A 377 -19.12 -10.90 9.11
C ASP A 377 -18.38 -11.98 8.31
N GLU A 378 -17.64 -12.89 8.98
CA GLU A 378 -16.78 -13.91 8.37
C GLU A 378 -17.01 -15.33 8.91
N ALA A 379 -18.14 -15.56 9.60
CA ALA A 379 -18.49 -16.85 10.20
C ALA A 379 -18.59 -18.00 9.17
N ASP A 380 -19.26 -17.75 8.04
CA ASP A 380 -19.46 -18.72 6.97
C ASP A 380 -18.31 -18.76 5.95
N GLY A 381 -17.37 -17.82 6.04
CA GLY A 381 -16.20 -17.71 5.17
C GLY A 381 -15.51 -16.37 5.32
N VAL A 382 -14.17 -16.36 5.26
CA VAL A 382 -13.41 -15.10 5.30
C VAL A 382 -13.68 -14.26 4.06
N SER A 383 -13.88 -12.95 4.23
CA SER A 383 -14.14 -12.04 3.11
C SER A 383 -12.89 -11.81 2.25
N TYR A 384 -11.71 -12.07 2.80
CA TYR A 384 -10.42 -11.88 2.14
C TYR A 384 -9.38 -12.86 2.68
N SER A 385 -8.33 -13.12 1.90
CA SER A 385 -7.20 -13.92 2.39
C SER A 385 -6.39 -13.11 3.40
N TYR A 386 -6.45 -13.52 4.67
CA TYR A 386 -5.66 -12.90 5.75
C TYR A 386 -4.15 -12.96 5.45
N THR A 387 -3.68 -14.09 4.92
CA THR A 387 -2.28 -14.26 4.53
C THR A 387 -1.88 -13.22 3.49
N PHE A 388 -2.65 -13.08 2.42
CA PHE A 388 -2.34 -12.16 1.33
C PHE A 388 -2.40 -10.71 1.80
N PHE A 389 -3.36 -10.36 2.65
CA PHE A 389 -3.44 -9.05 3.29
C PHE A 389 -2.14 -8.69 4.02
N HIS A 390 -1.61 -9.60 4.85
CA HIS A 390 -0.34 -9.34 5.54
C HIS A 390 0.86 -9.32 4.60
N ILE A 391 0.85 -10.11 3.52
CA ILE A 391 1.90 -10.04 2.48
C ILE A 391 1.89 -8.66 1.80
N ILE A 392 0.73 -8.08 1.48
CA ILE A 392 0.65 -6.73 0.91
C ILE A 392 1.28 -5.70 1.85
N PHE A 393 0.96 -5.74 3.14
CA PHE A 393 1.54 -4.80 4.12
C PHE A 393 3.05 -5.02 4.35
N MET A 394 3.52 -6.26 4.26
CA MET A 394 4.96 -6.57 4.26
C MET A 394 5.65 -5.94 3.05
N LEU A 395 5.12 -6.14 1.84
CA LEU A 395 5.62 -5.53 0.60
C LEU A 395 5.54 -3.99 0.64
N ALA A 396 4.47 -3.44 1.21
CA ALA A 396 4.32 -2.00 1.42
C ALA A 396 5.41 -1.43 2.35
N SER A 397 5.86 -2.22 3.33
CA SER A 397 6.96 -1.83 4.23
C SER A 397 8.30 -1.79 3.51
N TYR A 398 8.53 -2.72 2.58
CA TYR A 398 9.72 -2.69 1.72
C TYR A 398 9.72 -1.47 0.80
N TYR A 399 8.57 -1.18 0.16
CA TYR A 399 8.42 0.03 -0.66
C TYR A 399 8.56 1.32 0.15
N LEU A 400 7.99 1.38 1.36
CA LEU A 400 8.11 2.52 2.25
C LEU A 400 9.58 2.84 2.59
N ALA A 401 10.39 1.80 2.81
CA ALA A 401 11.82 1.97 3.04
C ALA A 401 12.48 2.64 1.84
N GLU A 402 12.36 2.03 0.66
CA GLU A 402 12.96 2.54 -0.60
C GLU A 402 12.44 3.94 -0.97
N LEU A 403 11.17 4.22 -0.73
CA LEU A 403 10.58 5.53 -0.99
C LEU A 403 11.21 6.62 -0.12
N ILE A 404 11.30 6.41 1.20
CA ILE A 404 11.84 7.41 2.13
C ILE A 404 13.35 7.56 1.94
N THR A 405 14.06 6.47 1.64
CA THR A 405 15.50 6.49 1.35
C THR A 405 15.81 6.87 -0.09
N ASN A 406 14.83 7.37 -0.85
CA ASN A 406 15.01 7.89 -2.20
C ASN A 406 15.66 6.89 -3.18
N TRP A 407 15.41 5.59 -2.97
CA TRP A 407 15.98 4.47 -3.73
C TRP A 407 17.51 4.46 -3.77
N GLU A 408 18.14 5.06 -2.75
CA GLU A 408 19.59 5.02 -2.59
C GLU A 408 20.03 3.62 -2.17
N THR A 409 20.84 2.98 -3.01
CA THR A 409 21.38 1.65 -2.72
C THR A 409 22.67 1.77 -1.90
N PHE A 410 22.79 0.95 -0.86
CA PHE A 410 24.02 0.79 -0.08
C PHE A 410 24.89 -0.28 -0.72
N THR A 411 26.11 0.08 -1.11
CA THR A 411 27.17 -0.90 -1.38
C THR A 411 28.25 -0.77 -0.33
N LEU A 412 28.61 -1.88 0.33
CA LEU A 412 29.71 -1.90 1.29
C LEU A 412 31.00 -2.11 0.49
N ASP A 413 31.98 -1.21 0.66
CA ASP A 413 33.31 -1.38 0.07
C ASP A 413 34.15 -2.31 0.97
N ASP A 414 34.54 -3.47 0.42
CA ASP A 414 35.21 -4.57 1.13
C ASP A 414 36.61 -4.20 1.66
N GLY A 415 37.19 -3.07 1.22
CA GLY A 415 38.55 -2.64 1.61
C GLY A 415 38.65 -1.70 2.83
N ASN A 416 37.56 -1.00 3.17
CA ASN A 416 37.60 0.20 4.03
C ASN A 416 36.39 0.32 4.97
N GLY A 417 35.34 -0.51 4.78
CA GLY A 417 34.12 -0.47 5.59
C GLY A 417 33.29 0.80 5.38
N GLU A 418 33.52 1.49 4.27
CA GLU A 418 32.75 2.65 3.83
C GLU A 418 31.58 2.19 2.98
N ALA A 419 30.38 2.72 3.23
CA ALA A 419 29.21 2.42 2.43
C ALA A 419 29.02 3.48 1.35
N GLN A 420 29.08 3.12 0.07
CA GLN A 420 28.69 4.03 -1.00
C GLN A 420 27.17 4.10 -1.07
N VAL A 421 26.64 5.32 -1.09
CA VAL A 421 25.21 5.62 -1.13
C VAL A 421 24.99 6.48 -2.37
N GLY A 422 24.18 5.99 -3.30
CA GLY A 422 23.88 6.69 -4.54
C GLY A 422 22.59 6.19 -5.18
N GLN A 423 21.96 7.08 -5.94
CA GLN A 423 20.87 6.69 -6.82
C GLN A 423 21.43 5.86 -7.97
N GLY A 424 20.90 4.65 -8.16
CA GLY A 424 21.23 3.82 -9.30
C GLY A 424 20.20 3.94 -10.42
N TRP A 425 20.62 3.68 -11.66
CA TRP A 425 19.72 3.53 -12.81
C TRP A 425 18.59 2.50 -12.59
N GLY A 426 18.76 1.56 -11.65
CA GLY A 426 17.74 0.59 -11.28
C GLY A 426 16.40 1.24 -10.88
N ALA A 427 16.43 2.31 -10.08
CA ALA A 427 15.22 3.00 -9.65
C ALA A 427 14.48 3.66 -10.82
N VAL A 428 15.22 4.22 -11.78
CA VAL A 428 14.68 4.81 -13.01
C VAL A 428 13.97 3.73 -13.83
N TRP A 429 14.66 2.62 -14.12
CA TRP A 429 14.11 1.54 -14.93
C TRP A 429 12.90 0.86 -14.28
N VAL A 430 12.91 0.67 -12.96
CA VAL A 430 11.74 0.14 -12.23
C VAL A 430 10.51 1.01 -12.49
N LYS A 431 10.64 2.34 -12.39
CA LYS A 431 9.53 3.28 -12.62
C LYS A 431 9.09 3.33 -14.09
N VAL A 432 10.04 3.34 -15.03
CA VAL A 432 9.76 3.33 -16.48
C VAL A 432 9.02 2.07 -16.89
N VAL A 433 9.55 0.89 -16.53
CA VAL A 433 8.93 -0.40 -16.85
C VAL A 433 7.58 -0.54 -16.16
N SER A 434 7.45 -0.06 -14.92
CA SER A 434 6.17 0.00 -14.21
C SER A 434 5.12 0.80 -14.98
N SER A 435 5.50 1.94 -15.57
CA SER A 435 4.59 2.73 -16.43
C SER A 435 4.11 1.92 -17.63
N TRP A 436 5.02 1.22 -18.31
CA TRP A 436 4.65 0.40 -19.48
C TRP A 436 3.76 -0.78 -19.08
N ILE A 437 4.05 -1.43 -17.95
CA ILE A 437 3.23 -2.51 -17.42
C ILE A 437 1.82 -2.01 -17.06
N VAL A 438 1.68 -0.85 -16.42
CA VAL A 438 0.36 -0.24 -16.15
C VAL A 438 -0.45 -0.11 -17.42
N ILE A 439 0.14 0.49 -18.46
CA ILE A 439 -0.56 0.74 -19.73
C ILE A 439 -0.91 -0.59 -20.42
N LEU A 440 0.00 -1.57 -20.40
CA LEU A 440 -0.24 -2.89 -20.99
C LEU A 440 -1.31 -3.67 -20.24
N LEU A 441 -1.32 -3.64 -18.90
CA LEU A 441 -2.35 -4.29 -18.09
C LEU A 441 -3.71 -3.65 -18.34
N TYR A 442 -3.79 -2.31 -18.41
CA TYR A 442 -5.03 -1.63 -18.75
C TYR A 442 -5.47 -1.91 -20.21
N ALA A 443 -4.54 -1.92 -21.17
CA ALA A 443 -4.87 -2.33 -22.53
C ALA A 443 -5.40 -3.78 -22.57
N TRP A 444 -4.83 -4.66 -21.76
CA TRP A 444 -5.28 -6.04 -21.63
C TRP A 444 -6.68 -6.13 -21.01
N THR A 445 -7.03 -5.34 -19.99
CA THR A 445 -8.40 -5.35 -19.44
C THR A 445 -9.46 -4.92 -20.46
N LEU A 446 -9.08 -4.12 -21.46
CA LEU A 446 -9.96 -3.72 -22.57
C LEU A 446 -10.06 -4.80 -23.66
N VAL A 447 -8.94 -5.46 -23.99
CA VAL A 447 -8.85 -6.39 -25.13
C VAL A 447 -9.23 -7.82 -24.74
N ALA A 448 -8.95 -8.24 -23.51
CA ALA A 448 -9.12 -9.62 -23.09
C ALA A 448 -10.58 -10.11 -23.24
N PRO A 449 -11.63 -9.32 -22.90
CA PRO A 449 -13.02 -9.69 -23.15
C PRO A 449 -13.38 -9.90 -24.63
N ILE A 450 -12.68 -9.22 -25.54
CA ILE A 450 -12.84 -9.40 -26.99
C ILE A 450 -12.21 -10.72 -27.46
N VAL A 451 -11.04 -11.05 -26.90
CA VAL A 451 -10.26 -12.23 -27.32
C VAL A 451 -10.80 -13.52 -26.72
N PHE A 452 -11.31 -13.49 -25.48
CA PHE A 452 -11.93 -14.64 -24.82
C PHE A 452 -13.36 -14.31 -24.34
N PRO A 453 -14.34 -14.29 -25.25
CA PRO A 453 -15.72 -13.94 -24.91
C PRO A 453 -16.39 -14.98 -23.99
N ASP A 454 -15.90 -16.23 -23.98
CA ASP A 454 -16.49 -17.34 -23.19
C ASP A 454 -15.98 -17.42 -21.74
N ARG A 455 -15.16 -16.46 -21.29
CA ARG A 455 -14.65 -16.39 -19.92
C ARG A 455 -15.47 -15.40 -19.10
N ASP A 456 -15.80 -15.74 -17.85
CA ASP A 456 -16.35 -14.78 -16.89
C ASP A 456 -15.23 -13.83 -16.42
N TRP A 457 -15.44 -12.52 -16.61
CA TRP A 457 -14.44 -11.46 -16.37
C TRP A 457 -14.71 -10.66 -15.11
#